data_AF-A0AA88H3A9-F1
#
_entry.id   AF-A0AA88H3A9-F1
#
_cell.length_a   1.000
_cell.length_b   1.000
_cell.length_c   1.000
_cell.angle_alpha   90.00
_cell.angle_beta   90.00
_cell.angle_gamma   90.00
#
_symmetry.space_group_name_H-M   'P 1'
#
loop_
_entity.id
_entity.type
_entity.pdbx_description
1 polymer ?
#
loop_
_entity_poly.entity_id
_entity_poly.type
_entity_poly.pdbx_seq_one_letter_code
_entity_poly.pdbx_strand_id
1 'polypeptide(L)'
;MSNHNFYNAPYQHYYQQAHAMMPPPLGQVQPQYEEEEDQQNVQQFADESDVIPTNMRQLRACLTCGLVKTTDQFKTNGCENCSNKDDDPLNNTSTSFEGLICLMNPSKSWVARYQNLQDKVEGVYAITVHGSTTE
;
A
#
# COMPACT_ATOMS: atom_id res chain seq x y z
N MET A 1 -27.69 4.81 50.99
CA MET A 1 -27.40 3.74 50.02
C MET A 1 -26.40 4.31 49.02
N SER A 2 -25.15 3.92 48.85
CA SER A 2 -24.34 2.88 49.47
C SER A 2 -22.86 3.22 49.19
N ASN A 3 -22.02 2.93 50.17
CA ASN A 3 -20.62 2.44 50.06
C ASN A 3 -19.55 3.26 49.31
N HIS A 4 -18.69 3.86 50.14
CA HIS A 4 -17.24 3.69 50.21
C HIS A 4 -16.43 3.44 48.93
N ASN A 5 -15.36 4.23 48.78
CA ASN A 5 -14.02 3.64 48.67
C ASN A 5 -12.97 4.51 49.37
N PHE A 6 -12.67 4.12 50.60
CA PHE A 6 -11.32 4.22 51.15
C PHE A 6 -10.45 3.24 50.35
N TYR A 7 -9.47 3.70 49.58
CA TYR A 7 -8.15 3.05 49.41
C TYR A 7 -7.25 3.91 48.50
N ASN A 8 -5.97 4.01 48.89
CA ASN A 8 -4.84 4.67 48.21
C ASN A 8 -4.66 6.18 48.37
N ALA A 9 -4.35 6.63 49.59
CA ALA A 9 -3.78 7.96 49.85
C ALA A 9 -2.23 8.07 49.95
N PRO A 10 -1.38 7.02 49.99
CA PRO A 10 0.07 7.25 50.18
C PRO A 10 0.91 7.30 48.89
N TYR A 11 0.35 6.92 47.73
CA TYR A 11 1.14 6.80 46.50
C TYR A 11 1.39 8.13 45.78
N GLN A 12 0.46 9.09 45.87
CA GLN A 12 0.56 10.35 45.11
C GLN A 12 1.64 11.31 45.64
N HIS A 13 1.94 11.30 46.94
CA HIS A 13 2.95 12.20 47.50
C HIS A 13 4.39 11.79 47.15
N TYR A 14 4.65 10.50 46.95
CA TYR A 14 5.98 10.02 46.57
C TYR A 14 6.36 10.43 45.14
N TYR A 15 5.39 10.42 44.22
CA TYR A 15 5.58 10.91 42.85
C TYR A 15 5.92 12.40 42.82
N GLN A 16 5.18 13.23 43.58
CA GLN A 16 5.40 14.67 43.59
C GLN A 16 6.80 15.05 44.12
N GLN A 17 7.32 14.29 45.10
CA GLN A 17 8.63 14.55 45.71
C GLN A 17 9.80 13.99 44.89
N ALA A 18 9.61 12.87 44.18
CA ALA A 18 10.64 12.25 43.33
C ALA A 18 10.92 13.06 42.05
N HIS A 19 9.92 13.75 41.48
CA HIS A 19 10.08 14.57 40.27
C HIS A 19 10.92 15.84 40.49
N ALA A 20 11.07 16.31 41.73
CA ALA A 20 11.78 17.56 42.04
C ALA A 20 13.28 17.37 42.38
N MET A 21 13.76 16.12 42.55
CA MET A 21 15.10 15.85 43.09
C MET A 21 16.05 15.13 42.11
N MET A 22 15.63 14.88 40.87
CA MET A 22 16.51 14.28 39.87
C MET A 22 17.12 15.40 39.01
N PRO A 23 18.47 15.57 38.98
CA PRO A 23 19.07 16.38 37.94
C PRO A 23 18.68 15.77 36.58
N PRO A 24 18.46 16.60 35.54
CA PRO A 24 18.19 16.09 34.21
C PRO A 24 19.35 15.17 33.82
N PRO A 25 19.09 13.97 33.28
CA PRO A 25 20.14 13.10 32.81
C PRO A 25 20.91 13.84 31.70
N LEU A 26 22.16 14.20 31.99
CA LEU A 26 23.10 14.74 31.02
C LEU A 26 23.32 13.69 29.94
N GLY A 27 22.67 13.88 28.78
CA GLY A 27 22.94 13.10 27.57
C GLY A 27 21.76 12.39 26.91
N GLN A 28 20.50 12.75 27.18
CA GLN A 28 19.36 12.30 26.38
C GLN A 28 18.86 13.41 25.46
N VAL A 29 19.32 13.37 24.21
CA VAL A 29 18.63 14.07 23.11
C VAL A 29 17.28 13.36 22.95
N GLN A 30 16.20 13.98 23.43
CA GLN A 30 14.85 13.55 23.12
C GLN A 30 14.58 13.95 21.66
N PRO A 31 14.26 13.02 20.75
CA PRO A 31 13.67 13.42 19.47
C PRO A 31 12.31 14.04 19.81
N GLN A 32 12.15 15.35 19.59
CA GLN A 32 10.84 15.97 19.52
C GLN A 32 10.16 15.38 18.27
N TYR A 33 9.14 14.54 18.46
CA TYR A 33 8.21 14.21 17.39
C TYR A 33 7.32 15.45 17.19
N GLU A 34 7.59 16.21 16.15
CA GLU A 34 6.82 17.40 15.75
C GLU A 34 5.60 16.92 14.92
N GLU A 35 4.42 16.87 15.55
CA GLU A 35 3.20 16.25 15.00
C GLU A 35 2.51 17.06 13.87
N GLU A 36 3.01 18.25 13.51
CA GLU A 36 2.29 19.22 12.65
C GLU A 36 2.81 19.31 11.20
N GLU A 37 4.06 18.92 10.92
CA GLU A 37 4.65 19.02 9.56
C GLU A 37 4.51 17.74 8.72
N ASP A 38 4.21 16.59 9.33
CA ASP A 38 4.06 15.31 8.62
C ASP A 38 2.79 15.24 7.76
N GLN A 39 1.73 15.98 8.11
CA GLN A 39 0.46 15.87 7.40
C GLN A 39 0.53 16.40 5.97
N GLN A 40 1.33 17.45 5.73
CA GLN A 40 1.47 18.06 4.41
C GLN A 40 2.37 17.22 3.48
N ASN A 41 3.28 16.44 4.06
CA ASN A 41 4.19 15.58 3.31
C ASN A 41 3.53 14.26 2.87
N VAL A 42 2.53 13.77 3.61
CA VAL A 42 1.79 12.53 3.26
C VAL A 42 0.94 12.69 1.99
N GLN A 43 0.39 13.89 1.72
CA GLN A 43 -0.37 14.12 0.48
C GLN A 43 0.52 14.20 -0.76
N GLN A 44 1.78 14.59 -0.64
CA GLN A 44 2.66 14.81 -1.78
C GLN A 44 3.16 13.51 -2.45
N PHE A 45 3.05 12.37 -1.76
CA PHE A 45 3.41 11.04 -2.28
C PHE A 45 2.21 10.18 -2.71
N ALA A 46 0.97 10.69 -2.60
CA ALA A 46 -0.24 9.92 -2.86
C ALA A 46 -0.68 9.89 -4.33
N ASP A 47 0.16 10.34 -5.26
CA ASP A 47 -0.07 10.25 -6.72
C ASP A 47 0.99 9.37 -7.40
N GLU A 48 1.41 8.29 -6.74
CA GLU A 48 2.38 7.36 -7.29
C GLU A 48 1.69 6.12 -7.87
N SER A 49 1.42 6.24 -9.17
CA SER A 49 1.07 5.20 -10.15
C SER A 49 -0.37 4.64 -10.08
N ASP A 50 -1.18 4.99 -11.10
CA ASP A 50 -2.45 4.33 -11.44
C ASP A 50 -2.27 2.86 -11.90
N VAL A 51 -1.12 2.27 -11.60
CA VAL A 51 -0.72 0.90 -11.93
C VAL A 51 -1.13 -0.07 -10.82
N ILE A 52 -1.27 0.42 -9.57
CA ILE A 52 -1.67 -0.40 -8.43
C ILE A 52 -3.21 -0.40 -8.30
N PRO A 53 -3.87 -1.55 -8.10
CA PRO A 53 -5.30 -1.60 -7.84
C PRO A 53 -5.70 -0.72 -6.66
N THR A 54 -6.61 0.25 -6.90
CA THR A 54 -7.11 1.13 -5.83
C THR A 54 -7.93 0.37 -4.76
N ASN A 55 -8.49 -0.77 -5.12
CA ASN A 55 -9.19 -1.67 -4.22
C ASN A 55 -9.25 -3.09 -4.80
N MET A 56 -9.76 -4.05 -4.01
CA MET A 56 -9.83 -5.47 -4.38
C MET A 56 -11.14 -5.87 -5.09
N ARG A 57 -12.01 -4.92 -5.44
CA ARG A 57 -13.29 -5.18 -6.11
C ARG A 57 -13.15 -4.95 -7.61
N GLN A 58 -13.89 -5.75 -8.38
CA GLN A 58 -13.96 -5.62 -9.85
C GLN A 58 -12.58 -5.58 -10.51
N LEU A 59 -11.66 -6.41 -10.00
CA LEU A 59 -10.34 -6.58 -10.58
C LEU A 59 -10.44 -7.27 -11.93
N ARG A 60 -9.56 -6.85 -12.84
CA ARG A 60 -9.36 -7.49 -14.14
C ARG A 60 -7.87 -7.68 -14.34
N ALA A 61 -7.50 -8.69 -15.12
CA ALA A 61 -6.14 -8.90 -15.57
C ALA A 61 -6.05 -8.68 -17.09
N CYS A 62 -5.02 -7.99 -17.55
CA CYS A 62 -4.73 -7.83 -18.98
C CYS A 62 -4.44 -9.19 -19.61
N LEU A 63 -5.11 -9.53 -20.72
CA LEU A 63 -4.94 -10.80 -21.43
C LEU A 63 -3.56 -10.92 -22.10
N THR A 64 -2.88 -9.80 -22.34
CA THR A 64 -1.56 -9.78 -23.00
C THR A 64 -0.40 -9.86 -22.01
N CYS A 65 -0.43 -9.09 -20.92
CA CYS A 65 0.72 -8.97 -19.99
C CYS A 65 0.44 -9.40 -18.56
N GLY A 66 -0.82 -9.70 -18.20
CA GLY A 66 -1.20 -10.11 -16.86
C GLY A 66 -1.30 -8.99 -15.81
N LEU A 67 -1.09 -7.71 -16.17
CA LEU A 67 -1.26 -6.60 -15.23
C LEU A 67 -2.69 -6.59 -14.66
N VAL A 68 -2.81 -6.42 -13.35
CA VAL A 68 -4.07 -6.41 -12.60
C VAL A 68 -4.36 -5.01 -12.09
N LYS A 69 -5.54 -4.50 -12.43
CA LYS A 69 -6.10 -3.24 -11.94
C LYS A 69 -7.60 -3.35 -11.74
N THR A 70 -8.21 -2.34 -11.14
CA THR A 70 -9.68 -2.26 -11.12
C THR A 70 -10.22 -1.97 -12.53
N THR A 71 -11.47 -2.35 -12.76
CA THR A 71 -12.17 -2.08 -14.03
C THR A 71 -12.13 -0.60 -14.41
N ASP A 72 -12.30 0.30 -13.45
CA ASP A 72 -12.32 1.75 -13.71
C ASP A 72 -10.93 2.30 -14.07
N GLN A 73 -9.86 1.75 -13.48
CA GLN A 73 -8.49 2.12 -13.85
C GLN A 73 -8.16 1.69 -15.28
N PHE A 74 -8.61 0.51 -15.71
CA PHE A 74 -8.45 0.11 -17.11
C PHE A 74 -9.23 1.00 -18.08
N LYS A 75 -10.46 1.39 -17.73
CA LYS A 75 -11.25 2.31 -18.57
C LYS A 75 -10.59 3.68 -18.70
N THR A 76 -10.00 4.18 -17.62
CA THR A 76 -9.47 5.54 -17.58
C THR A 76 -8.09 5.62 -18.23
N ASN A 77 -7.20 4.69 -17.90
CA ASN A 77 -5.78 4.79 -18.25
C ASN A 77 -5.29 3.65 -19.14
N GLY A 78 -6.10 2.62 -19.38
CA GLY A 78 -5.68 1.46 -20.17
C GLY A 78 -4.66 0.59 -19.44
N CYS A 79 -3.85 -0.13 -20.22
CA CYS A 79 -2.74 -0.95 -19.71
C CYS A 79 -1.39 -0.26 -19.95
N GLU A 80 -0.55 -0.15 -18.93
CA GLU A 80 0.73 0.55 -19.00
C GLU A 80 1.80 -0.22 -19.78
N ASN A 81 1.61 -1.52 -19.95
CA ASN A 81 2.54 -2.38 -20.68
C ASN A 81 2.12 -2.61 -22.14
N CYS A 82 0.88 -2.29 -22.51
CA CYS A 82 0.31 -2.65 -23.80
C CYS A 82 -0.33 -1.43 -24.44
N SER A 83 0.00 -1.16 -25.71
CA SER A 83 -0.76 -0.17 -26.47
C SER A 83 -2.21 -0.65 -26.61
N ASN A 84 -3.17 0.17 -26.17
CA ASN A 84 -4.59 -0.07 -26.42
C ASN A 84 -4.82 -0.05 -27.93
N LYS A 85 -4.86 -1.23 -28.56
CA LYS A 85 -5.18 -1.36 -30.00
C LYS A 85 -6.69 -1.35 -30.25
N ASP A 86 -7.48 -1.59 -29.21
CA ASP A 86 -8.93 -1.60 -29.25
C ASP A 86 -9.51 -0.27 -28.77
N ASP A 87 -10.65 0.12 -29.34
CA ASP A 87 -11.43 1.28 -28.90
C ASP A 87 -11.94 1.13 -27.46
N ASP A 88 -12.16 -0.11 -27.00
CA ASP A 88 -12.52 -0.42 -25.62
C ASP A 88 -11.36 -1.12 -24.88
N PRO A 89 -10.70 -0.43 -23.92
CA PRO A 89 -9.63 -1.01 -23.11
C PRO A 89 -10.01 -2.30 -22.36
N LEU A 90 -11.31 -2.54 -22.13
CA LEU A 90 -11.78 -3.72 -21.42
C LEU A 90 -11.80 -4.99 -22.26
N ASN A 91 -11.82 -4.89 -23.60
CA ASN A 91 -11.86 -6.07 -24.47
C ASN A 91 -10.62 -6.95 -24.32
N ASN A 92 -9.46 -6.34 -24.05
CA ASN A 92 -8.19 -7.05 -23.83
C ASN A 92 -7.94 -7.40 -22.35
N THR A 93 -9.00 -7.61 -21.56
CA THR A 93 -8.88 -7.92 -20.12
C THR A 93 -9.89 -8.97 -19.68
N SER A 94 -9.57 -9.72 -18.63
CA SER A 94 -10.44 -10.77 -18.06
C SER A 94 -10.67 -10.58 -16.57
N THR A 95 -11.90 -10.87 -16.11
CA THR A 95 -12.24 -11.00 -14.68
C THR A 95 -11.89 -12.37 -14.09
N SER A 96 -11.54 -13.34 -14.94
CA SER A 96 -11.17 -14.69 -14.54
C SER A 96 -9.65 -14.83 -14.60
N PHE A 97 -9.01 -14.75 -13.43
CA PHE A 97 -7.57 -14.91 -13.27
C PHE A 97 -7.27 -15.49 -11.90
N GLU A 98 -6.08 -16.08 -11.75
CA GLU A 98 -5.65 -16.74 -10.52
C GLU A 98 -4.28 -16.26 -10.07
N GLY A 99 -4.12 -16.16 -8.75
CA GLY A 99 -2.89 -15.72 -8.10
C GLY A 99 -2.57 -14.24 -8.33
N LEU A 100 -1.82 -13.66 -7.40
CA LEU A 100 -1.34 -12.28 -7.49
C LEU A 100 0.16 -12.23 -7.20
N ILE A 101 0.87 -11.38 -7.94
CA ILE A 101 2.28 -11.06 -7.79
C ILE A 101 2.40 -9.56 -7.61
N CYS A 102 2.88 -9.11 -6.46
CA CYS A 102 3.26 -7.71 -6.26
C CYS A 102 4.70 -7.51 -6.73
N LEU A 103 4.87 -6.96 -7.92
CA LEU A 103 6.15 -6.82 -8.58
C LEU A 103 6.77 -5.44 -8.31
N MET A 104 7.81 -5.40 -7.47
CA MET A 104 8.49 -4.15 -7.07
C MET A 104 9.80 -3.87 -7.82
N ASN A 105 10.48 -4.91 -8.33
CA ASN A 105 11.71 -4.74 -9.11
C ASN A 105 11.82 -5.84 -10.18
N PRO A 106 11.24 -5.59 -11.38
CA PRO A 106 11.24 -6.52 -12.51
C PRO A 106 12.63 -7.03 -12.89
N SER A 107 13.60 -6.12 -12.98
CA SER A 107 14.95 -6.43 -13.47
C SER A 107 15.74 -7.40 -12.57
N LYS A 108 15.47 -7.38 -11.25
CA LYS A 108 16.20 -8.20 -10.26
C LYS A 108 15.44 -9.45 -9.81
N SER A 109 14.13 -9.49 -10.00
CA SER A 109 13.29 -10.58 -9.50
C SER A 109 13.42 -11.86 -10.33
N TRP A 110 13.69 -13.00 -9.68
CA TRP A 110 13.59 -14.31 -10.33
C TRP A 110 12.15 -14.64 -10.74
N VAL A 111 11.17 -14.28 -9.90
CA VAL A 111 9.74 -14.49 -10.20
C VAL A 111 9.35 -13.73 -11.47
N ALA A 112 9.85 -12.50 -11.64
CA ALA A 112 9.60 -11.72 -12.85
C ALA A 112 10.14 -12.42 -14.09
N ARG A 113 11.40 -12.90 -14.05
CA ARG A 113 11.97 -13.67 -15.17
C ARG A 113 11.19 -14.96 -15.45
N TYR A 114 10.78 -15.68 -14.40
CA TYR A 114 10.01 -16.91 -14.54
C TYR A 114 8.65 -16.68 -15.19
N GLN A 115 8.01 -15.55 -14.89
CA GLN A 115 6.71 -15.14 -15.43
C GLN A 115 6.80 -14.25 -16.68
N ASN A 116 8.00 -14.05 -17.23
CA ASN A 116 8.26 -13.17 -18.36
C ASN A 116 7.78 -11.70 -18.15
N LEU A 117 8.00 -11.17 -16.95
CA LEU A 117 7.64 -9.82 -16.51
C LEU A 117 8.84 -8.88 -16.34
N GLN A 118 10.07 -9.30 -16.69
CA GLN A 118 11.31 -8.56 -16.41
C GLN A 118 11.41 -7.17 -17.07
N ASP A 119 10.62 -6.92 -18.12
CA ASP A 119 10.56 -5.69 -18.92
C ASP A 119 9.24 -4.93 -18.71
N LYS A 120 8.45 -5.30 -17.70
CA LYS A 120 7.15 -4.69 -17.39
C LYS A 120 7.28 -3.67 -16.27
N VAL A 121 6.31 -2.78 -16.16
CA VAL A 121 6.26 -1.76 -15.08
C VAL A 121 6.12 -2.42 -13.70
N GLU A 122 6.54 -1.75 -12.63
CA GLU A 122 6.20 -2.17 -11.28
C GLU A 122 4.69 -2.15 -11.08
N GLY A 123 4.12 -3.17 -10.43
CA GLY A 123 2.67 -3.29 -10.30
C GLY A 123 2.20 -4.63 -9.77
N VAL A 124 0.88 -4.88 -9.86
CA VAL A 124 0.27 -6.15 -9.48
C VAL A 124 -0.03 -6.97 -10.73
N TYR A 125 0.39 -8.23 -10.76
CA TYR A 125 0.21 -9.13 -11.90
C TYR A 125 -0.49 -10.43 -11.50
N ALA A 126 -1.25 -11.01 -12.40
CA ALA A 126 -1.84 -12.33 -12.20
C ALA A 126 -0.81 -13.44 -12.49
N ILE A 127 -0.92 -14.59 -11.80
CA ILE A 127 -0.11 -15.78 -12.13
C ILE A 127 -0.66 -16.45 -13.39
N THR A 128 -1.97 -16.48 -13.54
CA THR A 128 -2.67 -17.07 -14.69
C THR A 128 -3.88 -16.22 -15.04
N VAL A 129 -4.10 -16.00 -16.34
CA VAL A 129 -5.26 -15.26 -16.86
C VAL A 129 -6.03 -16.18 -17.79
N HIS A 130 -7.35 -16.27 -17.59
CA HIS A 130 -8.22 -17.07 -18.45
C HIS A 130 -8.92 -16.18 -19.49
N GLY A 131 -8.80 -16.57 -20.75
CA GLY A 131 -9.40 -15.87 -21.90
C GLY A 131 -8.43 -15.83 -23.08
N SER A 132 -8.90 -15.28 -24.20
CA SER A 132 -8.11 -15.13 -25.42
C SER A 132 -8.36 -13.76 -26.02
N THR A 133 -7.29 -13.09 -26.43
CA THR A 133 -7.39 -11.89 -27.27
C THR A 133 -8.02 -12.25 -28.60
N THR A 134 -8.95 -11.44 -29.09
CA THR A 134 -9.41 -11.51 -30.48
C THR A 134 -8.28 -11.00 -31.37
N GLU A 135 -7.83 -11.80 -32.33
CA GLU A 135 -6.82 -11.42 -33.35
C GLU A 135 -7.30 -10.27 -34.26
#